data_AF-A0A2K8VA08-F1
#
_entry.id   AF-A0A2K8VA08-F1
#
_cell.length_a   1.000
_cell.length_b   1.000
_cell.length_c   1.000
_cell.angle_alpha   90.00
_cell.angle_beta   90.00
_cell.angle_gamma   90.00
#
_symmetry.space_group_name_H-M   'P 1'
#
loop_
_entity.id
_entity.type
_entity.pdbx_description
1 polymer ?
#
loop_
_entity_poly.entity_id
_entity_poly.type
_entity_poly.pdbx_seq_one_letter_code
_entity_poly.pdbx_strand_id
1 'polypeptide(L)'
;MKNTRNYILNSYVPNYNRVISSLSTNDFGLDKSKKAFLELCESIKALIEYLCIEKGSEIIKEYGFETNKKAKKLHNQLIDKLKESNSNIHALCNLADAYKHKEIDRAGRVINSTDQLVEMPTIVRFEDDSGYYYSWMKVLEIRKNNGVRLLAINEMLTSSRQVLRQCIKFGVIDKLPESEPYCPFIHREDCTSEYLYETYEGEDLEIEHNEGIFDKNENTLRNVLASDEFNAELNIKLIVKPRII
;
A
#
# COMPACT_ATOMS: atom_id res chain seq x y z
N MET A 1 7.52 -27.54 10.27
CA MET A 1 7.35 -27.34 8.81
C MET A 1 6.69 -25.98 8.62
N LYS A 2 7.22 -25.08 7.78
CA LYS A 2 6.57 -23.79 7.50
C LYS A 2 5.25 -24.10 6.79
N ASN A 3 4.13 -23.67 7.35
CA ASN A 3 2.78 -23.88 6.80
C ASN A 3 2.33 -22.57 6.15
N THR A 4 2.34 -22.53 4.82
CA THR A 4 2.04 -21.32 4.04
C THR A 4 0.61 -20.86 4.27
N ARG A 5 -0.36 -21.79 4.36
CA ARG A 5 -1.77 -21.47 4.66
C ARG A 5 -1.95 -20.79 6.02
N ASN A 6 -1.31 -21.31 7.07
CA ASN A 6 -1.35 -20.69 8.39
C ASN A 6 -0.69 -19.32 8.39
N TYR A 7 0.40 -19.13 7.64
CA TYR A 7 1.06 -17.82 7.52
C TYR A 7 0.16 -16.79 6.83
N ILE A 8 -0.62 -17.20 5.81
CA ILE A 8 -1.60 -16.32 5.17
C ILE A 8 -2.63 -15.83 6.21
N LEU A 9 -3.20 -16.76 6.99
CA LEU A 9 -4.27 -16.44 7.94
C LEU A 9 -3.78 -15.64 9.16
N ASN A 10 -2.57 -15.90 9.63
CA ASN A 10 -2.06 -15.31 10.88
C ASN A 10 -1.10 -14.13 10.68
N SER A 11 -0.70 -13.83 9.43
CA SER A 11 0.23 -12.72 9.15
C SER A 11 -0.25 -11.88 7.97
N TYR A 12 -0.42 -12.46 6.77
CA TYR A 12 -0.80 -11.67 5.60
C TYR A 12 -2.17 -11.00 5.77
N VAL A 13 -3.23 -11.76 6.07
CA VAL A 13 -4.60 -11.22 6.17
C VAL A 13 -4.73 -10.19 7.30
N PRO A 14 -4.23 -10.44 8.52
CA PRO A 14 -4.24 -9.43 9.58
C PRO A 14 -3.48 -8.16 9.20
N ASN A 15 -2.33 -8.28 8.53
CA ASN A 15 -1.55 -7.12 8.10
C ASN A 15 -2.23 -6.35 6.97
N TYR A 16 -2.87 -7.06 6.04
CA TYR A 16 -3.68 -6.44 4.99
C TYR A 16 -4.82 -5.63 5.59
N ASN A 17 -5.62 -6.23 6.48
CA ASN A 17 -6.74 -5.55 7.13
C ASN A 17 -6.26 -4.38 7.98
N ARG A 18 -5.14 -4.51 8.68
CA ARG A 18 -4.53 -3.41 9.43
C ARG A 18 -4.12 -2.24 8.55
N VAL A 19 -3.65 -2.49 7.32
CA VAL A 19 -3.42 -1.41 6.34
C VAL A 19 -4.74 -0.72 6.01
N ILE A 20 -5.78 -1.48 5.67
CA ILE A 20 -7.10 -0.90 5.33
C ILE A 20 -7.62 -0.05 6.49
N SER A 21 -7.70 -0.62 7.70
CA SER A 21 -8.18 0.10 8.88
C SER A 21 -7.33 1.33 9.20
N SER A 22 -6.00 1.26 9.02
CA SER A 22 -5.13 2.41 9.25
C SER A 22 -5.35 3.55 8.28
N LEU A 23 -5.77 3.26 7.03
CA LEU A 23 -6.05 4.25 6.00
C LEU A 23 -7.45 4.85 6.15
N SER A 24 -8.37 4.11 6.76
CA SER A 24 -9.73 4.58 7.07
C SER A 24 -9.82 5.53 8.26
N THR A 25 -8.73 5.77 9.01
CA THR A 25 -8.73 6.76 10.10
C THR A 25 -8.20 8.12 9.62
N ASN A 26 -8.77 9.20 10.15
CA ASN A 26 -8.29 10.57 9.90
C ASN A 26 -6.99 10.94 10.68
N ASP A 27 -6.36 9.96 11.33
CA ASP A 27 -5.09 10.16 12.03
C ASP A 27 -3.93 10.30 11.01
N PHE A 28 -3.36 11.49 10.86
CA PHE A 28 -2.18 11.75 10.03
C PHE A 28 -0.89 11.86 10.86
N GLY A 29 0.25 11.53 10.26
CA GLY A 29 1.58 11.85 10.82
C GLY A 29 2.00 10.98 12.02
N LEU A 30 1.27 9.89 12.29
CA LEU A 30 1.59 8.94 13.37
C LEU A 30 2.41 7.74 12.90
N ASP A 31 2.79 7.70 11.62
CA ASP A 31 3.44 6.57 10.93
C ASP A 31 2.69 5.24 11.06
N LYS A 32 1.45 5.22 11.54
CA LYS A 32 0.65 4.00 11.74
C LYS A 32 0.41 3.29 10.42
N SER A 33 -0.02 4.04 9.40
CA SER A 33 -0.31 3.50 8.07
C SER A 33 0.97 3.03 7.38
N LYS A 34 2.03 3.85 7.47
CA LYS A 34 3.37 3.50 6.98
C LYS A 34 3.85 2.17 7.58
N LYS A 35 3.81 2.04 8.92
CA LYS A 35 4.22 0.82 9.63
C LYS A 35 3.37 -0.39 9.21
N ALA A 36 2.05 -0.26 9.22
CA ALA A 36 1.14 -1.33 8.82
C ALA A 36 1.47 -1.84 7.41
N PHE A 37 1.75 -0.91 6.48
CA PHE A 37 2.08 -1.26 5.11
C PHE A 37 3.45 -1.92 4.96
N LEU A 38 4.45 -1.51 5.73
CA LEU A 38 5.77 -2.16 5.75
C LEU A 38 5.68 -3.60 6.29
N GLU A 39 4.86 -3.85 7.32
CA GLU A 39 4.61 -5.20 7.85
C GLU A 39 3.85 -6.09 6.85
N LEU A 40 2.95 -5.50 6.06
CA LEU A 40 2.34 -6.19 4.92
C LEU A 40 3.40 -6.55 3.86
N CYS A 41 4.31 -5.63 3.52
CA CYS A 41 5.40 -5.90 2.57
C CYS A 41 6.29 -7.06 3.04
N GLU A 42 6.67 -7.10 4.32
CA GLU A 42 7.40 -8.24 4.89
C GLU A 42 6.61 -9.54 4.76
N SER A 43 5.30 -9.49 5.02
CA SER A 43 4.43 -10.66 4.91
C SER A 43 4.35 -11.19 3.48
N ILE A 44 4.29 -10.31 2.49
CA ILE A 44 4.31 -10.69 1.08
C ILE A 44 5.62 -11.40 0.74
N LYS A 45 6.75 -10.81 1.12
CA LYS A 45 8.06 -11.39 0.83
C LYS A 45 8.26 -12.74 1.52
N ALA A 46 7.87 -12.85 2.79
CA ALA A 46 7.90 -14.10 3.53
C ALA A 46 6.95 -15.15 2.93
N LEU A 47 5.77 -14.74 2.45
CA LEU A 47 4.83 -15.63 1.78
C LEU A 47 5.44 -16.27 0.53
N ILE A 48 6.17 -15.50 -0.29
CA ILE A 48 6.90 -16.02 -1.46
C ILE A 48 7.97 -17.04 -1.02
N GLU A 49 8.70 -16.77 0.06
CA GLU A 49 9.67 -17.71 0.61
C GLU A 49 9.01 -19.02 1.09
N TYR A 50 7.89 -18.93 1.81
CA TYR A 50 7.15 -20.08 2.32
C TYR A 50 6.60 -20.93 1.18
N LEU A 51 6.06 -20.29 0.14
CA LEU A 51 5.60 -20.96 -1.07
C LEU A 51 6.74 -21.72 -1.76
N CYS A 52 7.94 -21.13 -1.86
CA CYS A 52 9.11 -21.80 -2.43
C CYS A 52 9.57 -23.01 -1.60
N ILE A 53 9.42 -22.95 -0.27
CA ILE A 53 9.80 -24.05 0.63
C ILE A 53 8.77 -25.19 0.54
N GLU A 54 7.48 -24.87 0.48
CA GLU A 54 6.39 -25.86 0.52
C GLU A 54 6.05 -26.45 -0.85
N LYS A 55 6.10 -25.64 -1.92
CA LYS A 55 5.66 -25.97 -3.28
C LYS A 55 6.79 -25.88 -4.30
N GLY A 56 8.03 -26.02 -3.86
CA GLY A 56 9.20 -25.74 -4.68
C GLY A 56 9.29 -26.60 -5.94
N SER A 57 8.96 -27.90 -5.84
CA SER A 57 8.96 -28.83 -6.97
C SER A 57 7.93 -28.46 -8.03
N GLU A 58 6.72 -28.07 -7.60
CA GLU A 58 5.63 -27.63 -8.46
C GLU A 58 5.97 -26.30 -9.14
N ILE A 59 6.54 -25.33 -8.40
CA ILE A 59 6.99 -24.04 -8.94
C ILE A 59 8.07 -24.24 -10.01
N ILE A 60 9.06 -25.10 -9.73
CA ILE A 60 10.14 -25.42 -10.68
C ILE A 60 9.56 -26.00 -11.96
N LYS A 61 8.64 -26.95 -11.85
CA LYS A 61 7.98 -27.57 -13.02
C LYS A 61 7.14 -26.57 -13.80
N GLU A 62 6.34 -25.75 -13.11
CA GLU A 62 5.42 -24.78 -13.71
C GLU A 62 6.16 -23.69 -14.50
N TYR A 63 7.25 -23.16 -13.95
CA TYR A 63 7.99 -22.05 -14.56
C TYR A 63 9.26 -22.48 -15.31
N GLY A 64 9.54 -23.77 -15.41
CA GLY A 64 10.72 -24.30 -16.09
C GLY A 64 12.03 -23.81 -15.47
N PHE A 65 12.06 -23.57 -14.16
CA PHE A 65 13.28 -23.14 -13.48
C PHE A 65 14.31 -24.27 -13.43
N GLU A 66 15.59 -23.91 -13.40
CA GLU A 66 16.65 -24.88 -13.13
C GLU A 66 16.40 -25.55 -11.77
N THR A 67 16.42 -26.89 -11.74
CA THR A 67 16.37 -27.65 -10.49
C THR A 67 17.49 -27.21 -9.55
N ASN A 68 17.13 -26.55 -8.45
CA ASN A 68 18.12 -26.04 -7.49
C ASN A 68 17.81 -26.50 -6.05
N LYS A 69 18.84 -26.98 -5.35
CA LYS A 69 18.73 -27.39 -3.93
C LYS A 69 18.61 -26.21 -2.96
N LYS A 70 18.80 -24.95 -3.39
CA LYS A 70 18.76 -23.77 -2.52
C LYS A 70 17.46 -22.98 -2.66
N ALA A 71 16.65 -22.97 -1.59
CA ALA A 71 15.40 -22.19 -1.50
C ALA A 71 15.59 -20.69 -1.82
N LYS A 72 16.73 -20.11 -1.45
CA LYS A 72 17.05 -18.70 -1.75
C LYS A 72 17.16 -18.39 -3.25
N LYS A 73 17.71 -19.31 -4.07
CA LYS A 73 17.80 -19.10 -5.53
C LYS A 73 16.42 -19.21 -6.17
N LEU A 74 15.64 -20.20 -5.75
CA LEU A 74 14.25 -20.37 -6.19
C LEU A 74 13.39 -19.15 -5.82
N HIS A 75 13.54 -18.62 -4.60
CA HIS A 75 12.86 -17.40 -4.15
C HIS A 75 13.13 -16.21 -5.07
N ASN A 76 14.40 -15.97 -5.43
CA ASN A 76 14.76 -14.89 -6.34
C ASN A 76 14.20 -15.12 -7.75
N GLN A 77 14.30 -16.34 -8.29
CA GLN A 77 13.73 -16.69 -9.60
C GLN A 77 12.21 -16.49 -9.63
N LEU A 78 11.51 -16.84 -8.55
CA LEU A 78 10.08 -16.62 -8.44
C LEU A 78 9.74 -15.12 -8.36
N ILE A 79 10.49 -14.32 -7.61
CA ILE A 79 10.31 -12.85 -7.59
C ILE A 79 10.49 -12.26 -8.99
N ASP A 80 11.54 -12.66 -9.71
CA ASP A 80 11.80 -12.17 -11.06
C ASP A 80 10.65 -12.56 -12.01
N LYS A 81 10.14 -13.80 -11.90
CA LYS A 81 9.00 -14.25 -12.70
C LYS A 81 7.71 -13.49 -12.37
N LEU A 82 7.46 -13.22 -11.09
CA LEU A 82 6.30 -12.44 -10.67
C LEU A 82 6.40 -10.98 -11.13
N LYS A 83 7.62 -10.42 -11.14
CA LYS A 83 7.89 -9.08 -11.67
C LYS A 83 7.55 -8.95 -13.16
N GLU A 84 7.76 -9.99 -13.97
CA GLU A 84 7.36 -9.98 -15.38
C GLU A 84 5.85 -9.77 -15.55
N SER A 85 5.05 -10.34 -14.65
CA SER A 85 3.59 -10.19 -14.66
C SER A 85 3.09 -8.91 -13.98
N ASN A 86 3.84 -8.40 -13.01
CA ASN A 86 3.52 -7.19 -12.27
C ASN A 86 4.78 -6.60 -11.65
N SER A 87 5.26 -5.51 -12.24
CA SER A 87 6.48 -4.82 -11.84
C SER A 87 6.47 -4.36 -10.38
N ASN A 88 5.29 -4.11 -9.81
CA ASN A 88 5.15 -3.53 -8.48
C ASN A 88 5.49 -4.55 -7.38
N ILE A 89 5.41 -5.86 -7.67
CA ILE A 89 5.83 -6.90 -6.71
C ILE A 89 7.30 -6.72 -6.32
N HIS A 90 8.16 -6.31 -7.26
CA HIS A 90 9.56 -6.01 -6.96
C HIS A 90 9.69 -4.83 -5.99
N ALA A 91 8.85 -3.81 -6.16
CA ALA A 91 8.80 -2.64 -5.28
C ALA A 91 8.39 -3.03 -3.84
N LEU A 92 7.37 -3.89 -3.68
CA LEU A 92 6.94 -4.40 -2.37
C LEU A 92 8.08 -5.18 -1.68
N CYS A 93 8.77 -6.05 -2.42
CA CYS A 93 9.93 -6.77 -1.91
C CYS A 93 11.09 -5.82 -1.54
N ASN A 94 11.32 -4.77 -2.34
CA ASN A 94 12.32 -3.75 -2.03
C ASN A 94 11.96 -3.00 -0.73
N LEU A 95 10.70 -2.61 -0.51
CA LEU A 95 10.26 -2.01 0.74
C LEU A 95 10.44 -2.94 1.94
N ALA A 96 10.10 -4.22 1.81
CA ALA A 96 10.31 -5.20 2.87
C ALA A 96 11.79 -5.31 3.26
N ASP A 97 12.69 -5.31 2.27
CA ASP A 97 14.13 -5.27 2.50
C ASP A 97 14.57 -3.98 3.21
N ALA A 98 14.11 -2.82 2.74
CA ALA A 98 14.45 -1.53 3.32
C ALA A 98 13.92 -1.43 4.75
N TYR A 99 12.74 -1.95 5.06
CA TYR A 99 12.21 -1.95 6.43
C TYR A 99 13.11 -2.71 7.41
N LYS A 100 13.64 -3.86 6.98
CA LYS A 100 14.57 -4.67 7.78
C LYS A 100 15.94 -4.01 7.98
N HIS A 101 16.40 -3.23 7.01
CA HIS A 101 17.77 -2.73 6.95
C HIS A 101 17.89 -1.20 7.01
N LYS A 102 16.76 -0.49 7.17
CA LYS A 102 16.54 0.96 7.03
C LYS A 102 16.79 1.50 5.61
N GLU A 103 17.94 1.19 5.02
CA GLU A 103 18.32 1.63 3.68
C GLU A 103 19.15 0.55 2.96
N ILE A 104 18.87 0.32 1.68
CA ILE A 104 19.64 -0.58 0.82
C ILE A 104 19.78 0.04 -0.56
N ASP A 105 21.01 0.43 -0.91
CA ASP A 105 21.36 0.82 -2.28
C ASP A 105 22.03 -0.34 -3.02
N ARG A 106 21.37 -0.87 -4.06
CA ARG A 106 21.87 -1.95 -4.93
C ARG A 106 21.35 -1.79 -6.34
N ALA A 107 22.16 -2.22 -7.31
CA ALA A 107 21.77 -2.22 -8.72
C ALA A 107 20.44 -2.95 -8.96
N GLY A 108 19.55 -2.31 -9.73
CA GLY A 108 18.26 -2.86 -10.14
C GLY A 108 17.10 -2.65 -9.15
N ARG A 109 17.34 -2.02 -8.00
CA ARG A 109 16.28 -1.64 -7.06
C ARG A 109 15.55 -0.38 -7.52
N VAL A 110 14.25 -0.36 -7.25
CA VAL A 110 13.39 0.83 -7.47
C VAL A 110 13.14 1.60 -6.16
N ILE A 111 13.33 0.93 -5.01
CA ILE A 111 13.16 1.50 -3.68
C ILE A 111 14.36 1.14 -2.81
N ASN A 112 14.99 2.17 -2.27
CA ASN A 112 16.20 2.08 -1.47
C ASN A 112 15.92 2.35 0.01
N SER A 113 14.96 3.21 0.34
CA SER A 113 14.62 3.57 1.72
C SER A 113 13.11 3.46 1.98
N THR A 114 12.74 3.22 3.24
CA THR A 114 11.35 3.35 3.69
C THR A 114 10.85 4.79 3.65
N ASP A 115 11.73 5.79 3.56
CA ASP A 115 11.33 7.20 3.47
C ASP A 115 10.70 7.56 2.14
N GLN A 116 10.91 6.71 1.13
CA GLN A 116 10.20 6.79 -0.14
C GLN A 116 8.71 6.44 -0.01
N LEU A 117 8.29 5.79 1.09
CA LEU A 117 6.89 5.57 1.40
C LEU A 117 6.37 6.77 2.19
N VAL A 118 5.49 7.54 1.53
CA VAL A 118 4.96 8.81 2.00
C VAL A 118 3.46 8.66 2.27
N GLU A 119 3.04 9.18 3.42
CA GLU A 119 1.64 9.35 3.77
C GLU A 119 1.21 10.77 3.41
N MET A 120 0.06 10.92 2.77
CA MET A 120 -0.42 12.24 2.37
C MET A 120 -1.94 12.38 2.34
N PRO A 121 -2.45 13.60 2.60
CA PRO A 121 -3.85 13.91 2.36
C PRO A 121 -4.10 14.02 0.85
N THR A 122 -5.21 13.46 0.37
CA THR A 122 -5.58 13.51 -1.05
C THR A 122 -7.08 13.73 -1.21
N ILE A 123 -7.44 14.60 -2.16
CA ILE A 123 -8.83 14.80 -2.58
C ILE A 123 -9.22 13.67 -3.54
N VAL A 124 -10.36 13.04 -3.25
CA VAL A 124 -10.92 11.94 -4.04
C VAL A 124 -12.27 12.35 -4.58
N ARG A 125 -12.48 12.07 -5.86
CA ARG A 125 -13.77 12.26 -6.52
C ARG A 125 -14.57 10.96 -6.48
N PHE A 126 -15.80 11.08 -6.03
CA PHE A 126 -16.82 10.05 -6.07
C PHE A 126 -17.97 10.47 -7.00
N GLU A 127 -18.76 9.50 -7.43
CA GLU A 127 -19.92 9.69 -8.30
C GLU A 127 -21.11 8.91 -7.70
N ASP A 128 -22.25 9.58 -7.61
CA ASP A 128 -23.53 9.01 -7.22
C ASP A 128 -24.64 9.44 -8.20
N ASP A 129 -25.89 9.02 -7.95
CA ASP A 129 -27.04 9.35 -8.80
C ASP A 129 -27.33 10.86 -8.89
N SER A 130 -26.78 11.67 -7.97
CA SER A 130 -26.89 13.14 -7.95
C SER A 130 -25.69 13.85 -8.57
N GLY A 131 -24.74 13.09 -9.15
CA GLY A 131 -23.56 13.59 -9.82
C GLY A 131 -22.28 13.37 -9.02
N TYR A 132 -21.28 14.22 -9.23
CA TYR A 132 -19.99 14.10 -8.55
C TYR A 132 -20.01 14.75 -7.16
N TYR A 133 -19.19 14.23 -6.25
CA TYR A 133 -18.82 14.88 -5.00
C TYR A 133 -17.38 14.53 -4.65
N TYR A 134 -16.81 15.30 -3.73
CA TYR A 134 -15.41 15.18 -3.35
C TYR A 134 -15.31 14.91 -1.84
N SER A 135 -14.29 14.16 -1.45
CA SER A 135 -13.93 13.95 -0.06
C SER A 135 -12.42 13.92 0.09
N TRP A 136 -11.93 14.06 1.32
CA TRP A 136 -10.52 13.86 1.63
C TRP A 136 -10.29 12.46 2.17
N MET A 137 -9.20 11.84 1.71
CA MET A 137 -8.74 10.61 2.33
C MET A 137 -7.22 10.64 2.53
N LYS A 138 -6.78 9.88 3.52
CA LYS A 138 -5.38 9.55 3.69
C LYS A 138 -4.99 8.48 2.68
N VAL A 139 -3.94 8.76 1.92
CA VAL A 139 -3.35 7.78 1.01
C VAL A 139 -1.89 7.53 1.38
N LEU A 140 -1.41 6.35 0.98
CA LEU A 140 0.01 6.04 0.97
C LEU A 140 0.47 5.95 -0.48
N GLU A 141 1.66 6.44 -0.75
CA GLU A 141 2.29 6.26 -2.03
C GLU A 141 3.80 6.15 -1.91
N ILE A 142 4.40 5.49 -2.89
CA ILE A 142 5.85 5.42 -3.04
C ILE A 142 6.26 6.54 -3.98
N ARG A 143 7.25 7.33 -3.56
CA ARG A 143 7.87 8.38 -4.37
C ARG A 143 9.35 8.09 -4.63
N LYS A 144 9.86 8.59 -5.75
CA LYS A 144 11.31 8.75 -5.96
C LYS A 144 11.83 9.87 -5.06
N ASN A 145 13.15 9.91 -4.87
CA ASN A 145 13.81 10.98 -4.11
C ASN A 145 13.59 12.38 -4.71
N ASN A 146 13.23 12.48 -5.99
CA ASN A 146 12.86 13.73 -6.65
C ASN A 146 11.36 14.06 -6.57
N GLY A 147 10.61 13.40 -5.67
CA GLY A 147 9.17 13.64 -5.44
C GLY A 147 8.23 12.96 -6.43
N VAL A 148 8.72 12.41 -7.55
CA VAL A 148 7.87 11.76 -8.56
C VAL A 148 7.22 10.51 -7.99
N ARG A 149 5.89 10.43 -8.07
CA ARG A 149 5.13 9.23 -7.69
C ARG A 149 5.56 8.02 -8.52
N LEU A 150 5.86 6.93 -7.82
CA LEU A 150 6.14 5.62 -8.39
C LEU A 150 4.90 4.74 -8.37
N LEU A 151 4.24 4.63 -7.21
CA LEU A 151 3.16 3.68 -6.99
C LEU A 151 2.16 4.21 -5.97
N ALA A 152 0.88 4.07 -6.27
CA ALA A 152 -0.20 4.33 -5.33
C ALA A 152 -0.56 3.05 -4.54
N ILE A 153 -1.08 3.21 -3.33
CA ILE A 153 -1.37 2.09 -2.43
C ILE A 153 -2.42 1.10 -2.95
N ASN A 154 -3.39 1.53 -3.75
CA ASN A 154 -4.31 0.66 -4.47
C ASN A 154 -3.57 -0.31 -5.42
N GLU A 155 -2.58 0.19 -6.16
CA GLU A 155 -1.75 -0.62 -7.07
C GLU A 155 -0.93 -1.62 -6.25
N MET A 156 -0.36 -1.17 -5.14
CA MET A 156 0.41 -2.00 -4.22
C MET A 156 -0.42 -3.13 -3.58
N LEU A 157 -1.62 -2.80 -3.09
CA LEU A 157 -2.56 -3.76 -2.51
C LEU A 157 -3.04 -4.76 -3.56
N THR A 158 -3.28 -4.30 -4.79
CA THR A 158 -3.61 -5.19 -5.93
C THR A 158 -2.47 -6.17 -6.21
N SER A 159 -1.23 -5.68 -6.29
CA SER A 159 -0.04 -6.51 -6.50
C SER A 159 0.19 -7.50 -5.35
N SER A 160 -0.11 -7.11 -4.11
CA SER A 160 -0.06 -8.03 -2.96
C SER A 160 -1.03 -9.21 -3.13
N ARG A 161 -2.25 -8.96 -3.63
CA ARG A 161 -3.26 -10.01 -3.87
C ARG A 161 -2.87 -10.91 -5.03
N GLN A 162 -2.07 -10.43 -5.99
CA GLN A 162 -1.54 -11.31 -7.04
C GLN A 162 -0.57 -12.35 -6.48
N VAL A 163 0.17 -12.05 -5.42
CA VAL A 163 0.99 -13.05 -4.71
C VAL A 163 0.08 -14.12 -4.06
N LEU A 164 -1.04 -13.73 -3.44
CA LEU A 164 -2.02 -14.70 -2.94
C LEU A 164 -2.62 -15.57 -4.06
N ARG A 165 -2.81 -15.04 -5.27
CA ARG A 165 -3.27 -15.85 -6.42
C ARG A 165 -2.28 -16.94 -6.78
N GLN A 166 -0.98 -16.77 -6.53
CA GLN A 166 0.00 -17.85 -6.67
C GLN A 166 -0.25 -18.96 -5.65
N CYS A 167 -0.60 -18.60 -4.41
CA CYS A 167 -0.97 -19.58 -3.39
C CYS A 167 -2.21 -20.39 -3.79
N ILE A 168 -3.16 -19.80 -4.53
CA ILE A 168 -4.28 -20.53 -5.12
C ILE A 168 -3.79 -21.46 -6.23
N LYS A 169 -2.99 -20.93 -7.17
CA LYS A 169 -2.43 -21.69 -8.30
C LYS A 169 -1.70 -22.97 -7.86
N PHE A 170 -0.97 -22.90 -6.75
CA PHE A 170 -0.21 -24.04 -6.21
C PHE A 170 -0.97 -24.84 -5.12
N GLY A 171 -2.28 -24.62 -4.96
CA GLY A 171 -3.14 -25.39 -4.07
C GLY A 171 -2.82 -25.24 -2.58
N VAL A 172 -2.32 -24.08 -2.16
CA VAL A 172 -2.12 -23.73 -0.73
C VAL A 172 -3.45 -23.26 -0.10
N ILE A 173 -4.23 -22.50 -0.86
CA ILE A 173 -5.56 -22.01 -0.48
C ILE A 173 -6.52 -22.17 -1.66
N ASP A 174 -7.81 -22.35 -1.36
CA ASP A 174 -8.81 -22.66 -2.38
C ASP A 174 -9.43 -21.40 -3.02
N LYS A 175 -9.46 -20.30 -2.24
CA LYS A 175 -9.98 -18.99 -2.67
C LYS A 175 -9.22 -17.87 -1.96
N LEU A 176 -9.30 -16.65 -2.51
CA LEU A 176 -8.78 -15.47 -1.83
C LEU A 176 -9.52 -15.30 -0.49
N PRO A 177 -8.80 -15.00 0.61
CA PRO A 177 -9.44 -14.59 1.84
C PRO A 177 -10.32 -13.36 1.62
N GLU A 178 -11.44 -13.30 2.34
CA GLU A 178 -12.24 -12.08 2.41
C GLU A 178 -11.40 -10.98 3.07
N SER A 179 -11.43 -9.79 2.46
CA SER A 179 -10.74 -8.62 2.95
C SER A 179 -11.57 -7.40 2.62
N GLU A 180 -11.48 -6.37 3.45
CA GLU A 180 -12.13 -5.10 3.18
C GLU A 180 -11.55 -4.43 1.92
N PRO A 181 -12.37 -3.70 1.14
CA PRO A 181 -11.89 -2.90 0.02
C PRO A 181 -11.08 -1.70 0.53
N TYR A 182 -10.00 -1.37 -0.19
CA TYR A 182 -9.11 -0.26 0.16
C TYR A 182 -9.76 1.13 0.08
N CYS A 183 -10.77 1.30 -0.77
CA CYS A 183 -11.49 2.56 -0.88
C CYS A 183 -12.97 2.29 -0.59
N PRO A 184 -13.41 2.37 0.69
CA PRO A 184 -14.83 2.38 0.98
C PRO A 184 -15.45 3.54 0.22
N PHE A 185 -16.57 3.29 -0.46
CA PHE A 185 -17.41 4.35 -0.97
C PHE A 185 -17.93 5.13 0.26
N ILE A 186 -17.70 6.44 0.31
CA ILE A 186 -18.17 7.30 1.39
C ILE A 186 -19.44 7.96 0.87
N HIS A 187 -20.63 7.69 1.40
CA HIS A 187 -21.83 8.32 0.85
C HIS A 187 -21.79 9.84 1.00
N ARG A 188 -22.43 10.56 0.07
CA ARG A 188 -22.55 12.03 0.13
C ARG A 188 -23.11 12.52 1.46
N GLU A 189 -24.03 11.78 2.07
CA GLU A 189 -24.63 12.06 3.38
C GLU A 189 -23.66 11.82 4.56
N ASP A 190 -22.70 10.91 4.39
CA ASP A 190 -21.65 10.60 5.36
C ASP A 190 -20.45 11.55 5.26
N CYS A 191 -20.41 12.38 4.22
CA CYS A 191 -19.53 13.55 4.18
C CYS A 191 -20.08 14.56 5.17
N THR A 192 -19.76 14.36 6.45
CA THR A 192 -20.18 15.25 7.53
C THR A 192 -19.72 16.66 7.24
N SER A 193 -20.68 17.53 6.94
CA SER A 193 -20.55 18.96 7.14
C SER A 193 -20.59 19.25 8.65
N GLU A 194 -19.58 19.96 9.14
CA GLU A 194 -19.40 20.54 10.47
C GLU A 194 -18.76 19.63 11.55
N TYR A 195 -17.49 19.90 11.87
CA TYR A 195 -17.01 20.09 13.25
C TYR A 195 -16.03 21.27 13.41
N LEU A 196 -16.21 21.99 14.52
CA LEU A 196 -15.59 23.26 14.91
C LEU A 196 -14.09 23.11 15.27
N TYR A 197 -13.23 23.95 14.71
CA TYR A 197 -11.87 24.16 15.23
C TYR A 197 -11.89 25.15 16.40
N GLU A 198 -11.36 24.75 17.57
CA GLU A 198 -10.65 25.69 18.44
C GLU A 198 -9.18 25.71 17.98
N THR A 199 -8.83 26.73 17.21
CA THR A 199 -7.45 27.09 16.89
C THR A 199 -6.73 27.55 18.15
N TYR A 200 -5.55 26.99 18.45
CA TYR A 200 -4.51 27.76 19.11
C TYR A 200 -3.85 28.62 18.04
N GLU A 201 -3.99 29.95 18.19
CA GLU A 201 -3.38 30.96 17.32
C GLU A 201 -1.87 30.74 17.16
N GLY A 202 -1.44 30.78 15.90
CA GLY A 202 -0.03 30.95 15.54
C GLY A 202 0.40 29.98 14.46
N GLU A 203 0.45 30.48 13.22
CA GLU A 203 0.91 29.83 11.99
C GLU A 203 -0.18 29.10 11.19
N ASP A 204 -0.53 29.71 10.05
CA ASP A 204 -1.26 29.05 8.97
C ASP A 204 -0.52 27.78 8.55
N LEU A 205 -1.21 26.63 8.62
CA LEU A 205 -0.66 25.38 8.15
C LEU A 205 -0.77 25.33 6.62
N GLU A 206 0.28 25.73 5.92
CA GLU A 206 0.41 25.45 4.48
C GLU A 206 0.60 23.94 4.29
N ILE A 207 -0.49 23.26 3.93
CA ILE A 207 -0.42 21.85 3.54
C ILE A 207 -0.02 21.85 2.07
N GLU A 208 1.16 21.31 1.77
CA GLU A 208 1.53 20.93 0.40
C GLU A 208 0.51 19.91 -0.12
N HIS A 209 -0.56 20.39 -0.77
CA HIS A 209 -1.46 19.53 -1.50
C HIS A 209 -0.80 19.22 -2.84
N ASN A 210 -0.73 17.93 -3.21
CA ASN A 210 -0.53 17.63 -4.62
C ASN A 210 -1.84 18.00 -5.31
N GLU A 211 -1.74 18.74 -6.43
CA GLU A 211 -2.83 19.21 -7.27
C GLU A 211 -3.56 18.09 -8.00
N GLY A 212 -3.87 16.98 -7.33
CA GLY A 212 -4.39 15.76 -7.91
C GLY A 212 -5.74 15.36 -7.33
N ILE A 213 -6.73 15.17 -8.20
CA ILE A 213 -7.98 14.49 -7.88
C ILE A 213 -7.79 13.01 -8.25
N PHE A 214 -7.96 12.12 -7.26
CA PHE A 214 -8.04 10.70 -7.55
C PHE A 214 -9.44 10.35 -8.05
N ASP A 215 -9.51 9.90 -9.30
CA ASP A 215 -10.72 9.36 -9.90
C ASP A 215 -10.81 7.87 -9.60
N LYS A 216 -11.83 7.45 -8.84
CA LYS A 216 -12.04 6.05 -8.50
C LYS A 216 -12.47 5.19 -9.70
N ASN A 217 -13.21 5.74 -10.64
CA ASN A 217 -13.70 5.01 -11.82
C ASN A 217 -12.55 4.73 -12.79
N GLU A 218 -11.71 5.73 -13.02
CA GLU A 218 -10.53 5.59 -13.89
C GLU A 218 -9.33 4.99 -13.16
N ASN A 219 -9.34 5.01 -11.82
CA ASN A 219 -8.23 4.62 -10.97
C ASN A 219 -6.95 5.42 -11.27
N THR A 220 -7.11 6.71 -11.59
CA THR A 220 -6.05 7.65 -11.99
C THR A 220 -6.05 8.90 -11.11
N LEU A 221 -4.91 9.61 -11.07
CA LEU A 221 -4.83 10.94 -10.48
C LEU A 221 -4.78 11.95 -11.62
N ARG A 222 -5.73 12.88 -11.69
CA ARG A 222 -5.75 13.97 -12.67
C ARG A 222 -5.47 15.31 -11.98
N ASN A 223 -4.97 16.27 -12.73
CA ASN A 223 -4.80 17.62 -12.19
C ASN A 223 -6.17 18.24 -11.80
N VAL A 224 -6.17 19.09 -10.78
CA VAL A 224 -7.33 19.92 -10.44
C VAL A 224 -7.63 20.87 -11.60
N LEU A 225 -8.90 20.95 -12.01
CA LEU A 225 -9.38 21.87 -13.04
C LEU A 225 -10.07 23.07 -12.40
N ALA A 226 -10.07 24.21 -13.09
CA ALA A 226 -10.69 25.45 -12.58
C ALA A 226 -12.21 25.34 -12.33
N SER A 227 -12.88 24.35 -12.92
CA SER A 227 -14.30 24.08 -12.78
C SER A 227 -14.63 23.06 -11.67
N ASP A 228 -13.62 22.52 -10.99
CA ASP A 228 -13.86 21.60 -9.88
C ASP A 228 -14.27 22.42 -8.64
N GLU A 229 -15.51 22.23 -8.18
CA GLU A 229 -16.01 22.82 -6.92
C GLU A 229 -15.94 21.78 -5.81
N PHE A 230 -15.46 22.19 -4.62
CA PHE A 230 -15.32 21.28 -3.48
C PHE A 230 -15.63 21.97 -2.14
N ASN A 231 -16.38 21.26 -1.30
CA ASN A 231 -16.51 21.53 0.12
C ASN A 231 -15.64 20.51 0.86
N ALA A 232 -14.73 20.98 1.70
CA ALA A 232 -13.74 20.14 2.35
C ALA A 232 -13.46 20.62 3.77
N GLU A 233 -13.58 19.71 4.73
CA GLU A 233 -13.13 19.90 6.10
C GLU A 233 -12.00 18.91 6.36
N LEU A 234 -10.79 19.41 6.63
CA LEU A 234 -9.63 18.56 6.93
C LEU A 234 -9.36 18.63 8.43
N ASN A 235 -9.44 17.49 9.12
CA ASN A 235 -9.13 17.37 10.54
C ASN A 235 -7.74 16.73 10.72
N ILE A 236 -6.69 17.53 10.93
CA ILE A 236 -5.32 17.03 11.15
C ILE A 236 -5.00 17.01 12.64
N LYS A 237 -4.67 15.83 13.18
CA LYS A 237 -4.07 15.70 14.53
C LYS A 237 -2.55 15.68 14.42
N LEU A 238 -1.91 16.79 14.76
CA LEU A 238 -0.45 16.90 14.81
C LEU A 238 0.06 16.51 16.21
N ILE A 239 1.07 15.63 16.26
CA ILE A 239 1.82 15.38 17.50
C ILE A 239 3.15 16.12 17.43
N VAL A 240 3.22 17.24 18.15
CA VAL A 240 4.48 17.97 18.34
C VAL A 240 5.34 17.19 19.33
N LYS A 241 6.47 16.65 18.86
CA LYS A 241 7.51 16.09 19.74
C LYS A 241 8.53 17.19 20.04
N PRO A 242 8.66 17.65 21.30
CA PRO A 242 9.67 18.64 21.63
C PRO A 242 11.07 18.07 21.34
N ARG A 243 11.89 18.82 20.59
CA ARG A 243 13.33 18.60 20.58
C ARG A 243 13.85 19.03 21.94
N ILE A 244 14.35 18.08 22.72
CA ILE A 244 15.24 18.40 23.84
C ILE A 244 16.53 18.90 23.19
N ILE A 245 16.76 20.21 23.22
CA ILE A 245 18.02 20.86 22.83
C ILE A 245 18.91 20.93 24.07
#